data_AF-A0A0E3BUM6-F1
#
_entry.id   AF-A0A0E3BUM6-F1
#
_cell.length_a   1.000
_cell.length_b   1.000
_cell.length_c   1.000
_cell.angle_alpha   90.00
_cell.angle_beta   90.00
_cell.angle_gamma   90.00
#
_symmetry.space_group_name_H-M   'P 1'
#
loop_
_entity.id
_entity.type
_entity.pdbx_description
1 polymer ?
#
loop_
_entity_poly.entity_id
_entity_poly.type
_entity_poly.pdbx_seq_one_letter_code
_entity_poly.pdbx_strand_id
1 'polypeptide(L)'
;MSLTFVNHNGDPISATRMATMRAQGAELERQRRLAAKADPVSVHKGWRVSGIAPGLLDEAKQAHERLCQMAQKAGGKPLERL
;
A
#
# COMPACT_ATOMS: atom_id res chain seq x y z
N MET A 1 43.12 -27.93 -4.25
CA MET A 1 41.88 -28.31 -4.99
C MET A 1 41.05 -27.05 -5.22
N SER A 2 40.66 -26.73 -6.46
CA SER A 2 39.80 -25.59 -6.76
C SER A 2 38.33 -26.00 -6.68
N LEU A 3 37.48 -25.15 -6.10
CA LEU A 3 36.03 -25.36 -6.06
C LEU A 3 35.42 -25.00 -7.43
N THR A 4 34.63 -25.91 -8.00
CA THR A 4 33.89 -25.69 -9.25
C THR A 4 32.41 -25.53 -8.94
N PHE A 5 31.82 -24.41 -9.36
CA PHE A 5 30.40 -24.16 -9.17
C PHE A 5 29.61 -24.77 -10.33
N VAL A 6 28.55 -25.52 -10.00
CA VAL A 6 27.68 -26.20 -10.96
C VAL A 6 26.22 -25.82 -10.75
N ASN A 7 25.38 -25.99 -11.77
CA ASN A 7 23.93 -25.80 -11.65
C ASN A 7 23.24 -27.04 -11.04
N HIS A 8 21.91 -27.01 -10.94
CA HIS A 8 21.11 -28.13 -10.42
C HIS A 8 21.17 -29.40 -11.28
N ASN A 9 21.66 -29.31 -12.52
CA ASN A 9 21.87 -30.44 -13.43
C ASN A 9 23.34 -30.93 -13.40
N GLY A 10 24.22 -30.28 -12.63
CA GLY A 10 25.64 -30.61 -12.57
C GLY A 10 26.50 -29.90 -13.63
N ASP A 11 25.94 -29.02 -14.47
CA ASP A 11 26.72 -28.32 -15.49
C ASP A 11 27.56 -27.20 -14.87
N PRO A 12 28.83 -27.02 -15.30
CA PRO A 12 29.70 -25.98 -14.78
C PRO A 12 29.18 -24.59 -15.11
N ILE A 13 29.19 -23.71 -14.10
CA ILE A 13 28.82 -22.30 -14.22
C ILE A 13 30.11 -21.48 -14.40
N SER A 14 30.21 -20.76 -15.50
CA SER A 14 31.35 -19.88 -15.75
C SER A 14 31.40 -18.71 -14.77
N ALA A 15 32.61 -18.20 -14.50
CA ALA A 15 32.81 -17.04 -13.63
C ALA A 15 32.00 -15.81 -14.09
N THR A 16 31.93 -15.59 -15.41
CA THR A 16 31.14 -14.51 -16.01
C THR A 16 29.65 -14.65 -15.70
N ARG A 17 29.11 -15.88 -15.78
CA ARG A 17 27.71 -16.18 -15.46
C ARG A 17 27.41 -15.97 -13.98
N MET A 18 28.35 -16.32 -13.09
CA MET A 18 28.22 -16.03 -11.66
C MET A 18 28.22 -14.53 -11.35
N ALA A 19 29.02 -13.73 -12.08
CA ALA A 19 29.05 -12.28 -11.92
C ALA A 19 27.72 -11.64 -12.33
N THR A 20 27.14 -12.05 -13.46
CA THR A 20 25.83 -11.57 -13.90
C THR A 20 24.71 -11.97 -12.95
N MET A 21 24.71 -13.20 -12.43
CA MET A 21 23.72 -13.62 -11.42
C MET A 21 23.77 -12.77 -10.15
N ARG A 22 24.97 -12.43 -9.66
CA ARG A 22 25.13 -11.54 -8.50
C ARG A 22 24.61 -10.13 -8.78
N ALA A 23 24.92 -9.58 -9.96
CA ALA A 23 24.44 -8.25 -10.36
C ALA A 23 22.91 -8.21 -10.45
N GLN A 24 22.29 -9.25 -11.04
CA GLN A 24 20.83 -9.37 -11.12
C GLN A 24 20.20 -9.48 -9.73
N GLY A 25 20.79 -10.28 -8.82
CA GLY A 25 20.33 -10.40 -7.44
C GLY A 25 20.38 -9.07 -6.69
N ALA A 26 21.48 -8.31 -6.84
CA ALA A 26 21.62 -6.99 -6.21
C ALA A 26 20.60 -5.98 -6.75
N GLU A 27 20.32 -6.00 -8.04
CA GLU A 27 19.33 -5.12 -8.66
C GLU A 27 17.90 -5.45 -8.21
N LEU A 28 17.55 -6.73 -8.13
CA LEU A 28 16.25 -7.17 -7.59
C LEU A 28 16.07 -6.75 -6.12
N GLU A 29 17.12 -6.83 -5.32
CA GLU A 29 17.11 -6.41 -3.92
C GLU A 29 16.94 -4.89 -3.79
N ARG A 30 17.63 -4.12 -4.62
CA ARG A 30 17.44 -2.66 -4.76
C ARG A 30 16.00 -2.32 -5.11
N GLN A 31 15.42 -3.00 -6.11
CA GLN A 31 14.02 -2.81 -6.52
C GLN A 31 13.04 -3.15 -5.39
N ARG A 32 13.25 -4.25 -4.65
CA ARG A 32 12.45 -4.59 -3.47
C ARG A 32 12.51 -3.52 -2.40
N ARG A 33 13.70 -2.96 -2.11
CA ARG A 33 13.85 -1.86 -1.15
C ARG A 33 13.13 -0.59 -1.61
N LEU A 34 13.17 -0.28 -2.91
CA LEU A 34 12.45 0.87 -3.46
C LEU A 34 10.93 0.67 -3.41
N ALA A 35 10.43 -0.53 -3.73
CA ALA A 35 9.02 -0.86 -3.62
C ALA A 35 8.51 -0.86 -2.16
N ALA A 36 9.37 -1.23 -1.20
CA ALA A 36 9.06 -1.14 0.22
C ALA A 36 9.03 0.31 0.75
N LYS A 37 9.54 1.30 -0.01
CA LYS A 37 9.44 2.73 0.32
C LYS A 37 8.14 3.33 -0.21
N ALA A 38 7.00 2.76 0.16
CA ALA A 38 5.70 3.40 -0.03
C ALA A 38 4.63 2.77 0.89
N ASP A 39 4.62 3.20 2.14
CA ASP A 39 3.49 3.99 2.61
C ASP A 39 4.02 4.90 3.72
N PRO A 40 3.98 6.23 3.59
CA PRO A 40 4.05 7.09 4.76
C PRO A 40 2.74 6.85 5.51
N VAL A 41 2.66 5.75 6.26
CA VAL A 41 1.58 5.56 7.22
C VAL A 41 1.72 6.73 8.17
N SER A 42 0.93 7.77 7.98
CA SER A 42 0.86 8.89 8.90
C SER A 42 0.28 8.34 10.19
N VAL A 43 1.16 7.93 11.08
CA VAL A 43 0.81 7.48 12.42
C VAL A 43 0.76 8.71 13.32
N HIS A 44 -0.39 8.98 13.92
CA HIS A 44 -0.51 9.96 15.00
C HIS A 44 -0.68 9.21 16.31
N LYS A 45 0.30 9.34 17.22
CA LYS A 45 0.28 8.67 18.55
C LYS A 45 0.04 7.16 18.47
N GLY A 46 0.64 6.49 17.49
CA GLY A 46 0.49 5.03 17.28
C GLY A 46 -0.79 4.60 16.56
N TRP A 47 -1.70 5.52 16.24
CA TRP A 47 -2.90 5.24 15.45
C TRP A 47 -2.64 5.52 13.97
N ARG A 48 -3.04 4.58 13.10
CA ARG A 48 -3.04 4.81 11.65
C ARG A 48 -4.05 5.92 11.34
N VAL A 49 -3.56 7.05 10.83
CA VAL A 49 -4.42 8.10 10.28
C VAL A 49 -4.52 7.83 8.79
N SER A 50 -5.68 7.33 8.34
CA SER A 50 -6.07 7.42 6.95
C SER A 50 -6.65 8.81 6.73
N GLY A 51 -6.02 9.64 5.89
CA GLY A 51 -6.64 10.89 5.45
C GLY A 51 -7.97 10.58 4.77
N ILE A 52 -9.03 11.31 5.13
CA ILE A 52 -10.28 11.28 4.38
C ILE A 52 -10.00 11.99 3.05
N ALA A 53 -10.30 11.35 1.92
CA ALA A 53 -10.10 11.97 0.62
C ALA A 53 -10.89 13.30 0.55
N PRO A 54 -10.33 14.36 -0.05
CA PRO A 54 -11.05 15.62 -0.25
C PRO A 54 -12.40 15.35 -0.93
N GLY A 55 -13.47 15.96 -0.43
CA GLY A 55 -14.83 15.82 -0.97
C GLY A 55 -15.69 14.72 -0.32
N LEU A 56 -15.10 13.65 0.24
CA LEU A 56 -15.89 12.58 0.89
C LEU A 56 -16.69 13.07 2.11
N LEU A 57 -16.12 14.02 2.86
CA LEU A 57 -16.83 14.61 4.00
C LEU A 57 -18.05 15.43 3.54
N ASP A 58 -17.92 16.13 2.41
CA ASP A 58 -19.00 16.96 1.87
C ASP A 58 -20.09 16.09 1.25
N GLU A 59 -19.72 15.01 0.56
CA GLU A 59 -20.67 13.98 0.11
C GLU A 59 -21.43 13.35 1.27
N ALA A 60 -20.75 12.99 2.35
CA ALA A 60 -21.38 12.43 3.54
C ALA A 60 -22.35 13.42 4.20
N LYS A 61 -21.99 14.71 4.27
CA LYS A 61 -22.88 15.78 4.76
C LYS A 61 -24.12 15.92 3.88
N GLN A 62 -23.96 15.95 2.56
CA GLN A 62 -25.09 16.05 1.64
C GLN A 62 -26.01 14.82 1.70
N ALA A 63 -25.44 13.61 1.79
CA ALA A 63 -26.21 12.39 1.96
C ALA A 63 -27.02 12.41 3.26
N HIS A 64 -26.41 12.89 4.34
CA HIS A 64 -27.08 13.08 5.63
C HIS A 64 -28.24 14.08 5.53
N GLU A 65 -28.02 15.24 4.89
CA GLU A 65 -29.07 16.25 4.69
C GLU A 65 -30.24 15.71 3.88
N ARG A 66 -29.98 14.94 2.81
CA ARG A 66 -31.04 14.30 2.01
C ARG A 66 -31.87 13.33 2.86
N LEU A 67 -31.20 12.51 3.68
CA LEU A 67 -31.88 11.59 4.59
C LEU A 67 -32.74 12.34 5.62
N CYS A 68 -32.23 13.43 6.19
CA CYS A 68 -33.00 14.28 7.11
C CYS A 68 -34.22 14.89 6.42
N GLN A 69 -34.08 15.39 5.19
CA GLN A 69 -35.20 15.95 4.43
C GLN A 69 -36.26 14.88 4.10
N MET A 70 -35.85 13.67 3.73
CA MET A 70 -36.77 12.55 3.51
C MET A 70 -37.50 12.15 4.79
N ALA A 71 -36.78 12.06 5.92
CA ALA A 71 -37.37 11.74 7.22
C ALA A 71 -38.37 12.81 7.68
N GLN A 72 -38.05 14.10 7.49
CA GLN A 72 -38.97 15.21 7.79
C GLN A 72 -40.24 15.15 6.94
N LYS A 73 -40.13 14.86 5.63
CA LYS A 73 -41.29 14.68 4.75
C LYS A 73 -42.18 13.52 5.16
N ALA A 74 -41.59 12.47 5.76
CA ALA A 74 -42.32 11.33 6.30
C ALA A 74 -42.92 11.57 7.70
N GLY A 75 -42.83 12.80 8.24
CA GLY A 75 -43.34 13.15 9.57
C GLY A 75 -42.38 12.85 10.73
N GLY A 76 -41.12 12.51 10.44
CA GLY A 76 -40.07 12.32 11.43
C GLY A 76 -39.69 13.63 12.14
N LYS A 77 -39.41 13.55 13.44
CA LYS A 77 -38.95 14.70 14.23
C LYS A 77 -37.53 15.10 13.81
N PRO A 78 -37.19 16.40 13.80
CA PRO A 78 -35.80 16.84 13.58
C PRO A 78 -34.88 16.23 14.64
N LEU A 79 -33.74 15.70 14.22
CA LEU A 79 -32.68 15.28 15.14
C LEU A 79 -32.09 16.54 15.79
N GLU A 80 -32.13 16.61 17.12
CA GLU A 80 -31.42 17.67 17.86
C GLU A 80 -29.92 17.55 17.58
N ARG A 81 -29.29 18.67 17.20
CA ARG A 81 -27.85 18.73 17.00
C ARG A 81 -27.19 18.84 18.38
N LEU A 82 -26.34 17.87 18.72
CA LEU A 82 -25.43 17.92 19.87
C LEU A 82 -24.30 18.93 19.63
#